data_AF-A0AAU1C6E9-F1
#
_entry.id   AF-A0AAU1C6E9-F1
#
_cell.length_a   1.000
_cell.length_b   1.000
_cell.length_c   1.000
_cell.angle_alpha   90.00
_cell.angle_beta   90.00
_cell.angle_gamma   90.00
#
_symmetry.space_group_name_H-M   'P 1'
#
loop_
_entity.id
_entity.type
_entity.pdbx_description
1 polymer ?
#
loop_
_entity_poly.entity_id
_entity_poly.type
_entity_poly.pdbx_seq_one_letter_code
_entity_poly.pdbx_strand_id
1 'polypeptide(L)'
;MTYETDSDTPTIRRLDDVPTGAPFGWLVQTLNGHDERLMNNVLPADFPYEVERGDAGDALAAIAVREAMHRQIEDQRGSRVREAVELGASWNEVAAALGVTTDDARALLRAWAEGQHRLYRRDVERAPDHPLGLDPDQYLAVLALTERGDDEQAEGAGR
;
A
#
# COMPACT_ATOMS: atom_id res chain seq x y z
N MET A 1 19.46 -5.00 -16.42
CA MET A 1 18.49 -6.05 -16.10
C MET A 1 17.27 -5.76 -16.95
N THR A 2 17.28 -6.30 -18.17
CA THR A 2 16.18 -6.19 -19.13
C THR A 2 15.16 -7.24 -18.72
N TYR A 3 13.95 -6.82 -18.35
CA TYR A 3 12.83 -7.73 -18.16
C TYR A 3 12.37 -8.15 -19.57
N GLU A 4 12.75 -9.35 -19.99
CA GLU A 4 12.13 -10.02 -21.13
C GLU A 4 10.64 -10.19 -20.82
N THR A 5 9.81 -9.58 -21.65
CA THR A 5 8.38 -9.86 -21.80
C THR A 5 8.23 -11.28 -22.36
N ASP A 6 8.28 -12.28 -21.48
CA ASP A 6 7.72 -13.60 -21.76
C ASP A 6 6.34 -13.66 -21.10
N SER A 7 5.33 -13.71 -21.96
CA SER A 7 3.91 -13.52 -21.68
C SER A 7 3.26 -14.75 -21.04
N ASP A 8 3.67 -15.12 -19.83
CA ASP A 8 2.90 -16.06 -19.02
C ASP A 8 2.27 -15.29 -17.85
N THR A 9 1.06 -14.76 -18.09
CA THR A 9 0.33 -14.07 -17.01
C THR A 9 -0.05 -15.11 -15.95
N PRO A 10 0.33 -14.94 -14.68
CA PRO A 10 0.07 -15.93 -13.64
C PRO A 10 -1.43 -16.23 -13.53
N THR A 11 -1.79 -17.51 -13.38
CA THR A 11 -3.19 -17.90 -13.17
C THR A 11 -3.62 -17.51 -11.76
N ILE A 12 -4.35 -16.40 -11.64
CA ILE A 12 -4.92 -15.89 -10.39
C ILE A 12 -6.43 -16.05 -10.45
N ARG A 13 -7.02 -16.77 -9.49
CA ARG A 13 -8.48 -16.99 -9.41
C ARG A 13 -9.09 -16.45 -8.13
N ARG A 14 -8.26 -16.23 -7.11
CA ARG A 14 -8.63 -15.69 -5.80
C ARG A 14 -7.45 -14.91 -5.23
N LEU A 15 -7.72 -14.13 -4.18
CA LEU A 15 -6.72 -13.30 -3.53
C LEU A 15 -5.50 -14.09 -3.03
N ASP A 16 -5.70 -15.29 -2.49
CA ASP A 16 -4.60 -16.14 -1.97
C ASP A 16 -3.61 -16.60 -3.06
N ASP A 17 -3.98 -16.48 -4.34
CA ASP A 17 -3.09 -16.82 -5.45
C ASP A 17 -2.12 -15.65 -5.75
N VAL A 18 -2.33 -14.47 -5.16
CA VAL A 18 -1.41 -13.34 -5.24
C VAL A 18 -0.27 -13.55 -4.23
N PRO A 19 1.02 -13.54 -4.64
CA PRO A 19 2.12 -13.75 -3.72
C PRO A 19 2.11 -12.74 -2.57
N THR A 20 2.20 -13.23 -1.34
CA THR A 20 2.34 -12.38 -0.15
C THR A 20 3.59 -11.50 -0.29
N GLY A 21 3.40 -10.18 -0.16
CA GLY A 21 4.50 -9.21 -0.31
C GLY A 21 4.95 -8.98 -1.75
N ALA A 22 4.12 -9.33 -2.75
CA ALA A 22 4.38 -8.99 -4.14
C ALA A 22 4.75 -7.50 -4.30
N PRO A 23 5.79 -7.16 -5.09
CA PRO A 23 6.12 -5.76 -5.36
C PRO A 23 4.94 -5.05 -6.02
N PHE A 24 4.65 -3.81 -5.62
CA PHE A 24 3.51 -3.07 -6.16
C PHE A 24 3.59 -2.90 -7.70
N GLY A 25 4.80 -2.73 -8.25
CA GLY A 25 5.01 -2.68 -9.69
C GLY A 25 4.64 -3.98 -10.42
N TRP A 26 4.82 -5.13 -9.77
CA TRP A 26 4.36 -6.42 -10.31
C TRP A 26 2.83 -6.48 -10.31
N LEU A 27 2.15 -6.06 -9.23
CA LEU A 27 0.68 -6.01 -9.18
C LEU A 27 0.10 -5.16 -10.31
N VAL A 28 0.71 -3.99 -10.58
CA VAL A 28 0.29 -3.10 -11.68
C VAL A 28 0.48 -3.78 -13.04
N GLN A 29 1.62 -4.43 -13.29
CA GLN A 29 1.88 -5.13 -14.55
C GLN A 29 0.90 -6.29 -14.76
N THR A 30 0.67 -7.10 -13.73
CA THR A 30 -0.29 -8.21 -13.77
C THR A 30 -1.70 -7.71 -14.05
N LEU A 31 -2.15 -6.65 -13.36
CA LEU A 31 -3.46 -6.04 -13.60
C LEU A 31 -3.60 -5.55 -15.04
N ASN A 32 -2.58 -4.83 -15.55
CA ASN A 32 -2.61 -4.30 -16.91
C ASN A 32 -2.79 -5.41 -17.95
N GLY A 33 -2.12 -6.56 -17.80
CA GLY A 33 -2.27 -7.69 -18.73
C GLY A 33 -3.69 -8.27 -18.75
N HIS A 34 -4.31 -8.44 -17.57
CA HIS A 34 -5.71 -8.91 -17.50
C HIS A 34 -6.70 -7.85 -18.02
N ASP A 35 -6.51 -6.58 -17.66
CA ASP A 35 -7.37 -5.48 -18.11
C ASP A 35 -7.26 -5.26 -19.63
N GLU A 36 -6.08 -5.41 -20.23
CA GLU A 36 -5.91 -5.33 -21.69
C GLU A 36 -6.75 -6.39 -22.41
N ARG A 37 -6.71 -7.65 -21.96
CA ARG A 37 -7.55 -8.72 -22.53
C ARG A 37 -9.04 -8.45 -22.33
N LEU A 38 -9.44 -7.96 -21.16
CA LEU A 38 -10.84 -7.58 -20.90
C LEU A 38 -11.30 -6.41 -21.77
N MET A 39 -10.45 -5.40 -21.98
CA MET A 39 -10.73 -4.27 -22.87
C MET A 39 -10.84 -4.75 -24.31
N ASN A 40 -10.05 -5.74 -24.75
CA ASN A 40 -10.18 -6.29 -26.08
C ASN A 40 -11.58 -6.85 -26.34
N ASN A 41 -12.37 -7.25 -25.33
CA ASN A 41 -13.75 -7.72 -25.53
C ASN A 41 -14.70 -6.68 -26.17
N VAL A 42 -14.38 -5.37 -26.13
CA VAL A 42 -15.21 -4.35 -26.80
C VAL A 42 -14.90 -4.19 -28.28
N LEU A 43 -13.78 -4.74 -28.77
CA LEU A 43 -13.40 -4.63 -30.17
C LEU A 43 -14.33 -5.48 -31.06
N PRO A 44 -14.54 -5.10 -32.32
CA PRO A 44 -15.30 -5.93 -33.26
C PRO A 44 -14.71 -7.34 -33.42
N ALA A 45 -15.54 -8.30 -33.81
CA ALA A 45 -15.10 -9.67 -34.08
C ALA A 45 -14.16 -9.76 -35.30
N ASP A 46 -14.28 -8.81 -36.23
CA ASP A 46 -13.48 -8.66 -37.45
C ASP A 46 -12.34 -7.64 -37.28
N PHE A 47 -11.90 -7.40 -36.04
CA PHE A 47 -10.76 -6.51 -35.78
C PHE A 47 -9.51 -6.99 -36.56
N PRO A 48 -8.82 -6.08 -37.29
CA PRO A 48 -7.83 -6.48 -38.30
C PRO A 48 -6.49 -6.97 -37.73
N TYR A 49 -6.32 -6.99 -36.41
CA TYR A 49 -5.12 -7.46 -35.72
C TYR A 49 -5.45 -8.61 -34.77
N GLU A 50 -4.51 -9.52 -34.60
CA GLU A 50 -4.60 -10.58 -33.59
C GLU A 50 -4.56 -9.95 -32.19
N VAL A 51 -5.57 -10.26 -31.38
CA VAL A 51 -5.70 -9.75 -30.01
C VAL A 51 -6.21 -10.87 -29.11
N GLU A 52 -5.66 -10.96 -27.91
CA GLU A 52 -6.18 -11.86 -26.88
C GLU A 52 -7.43 -11.24 -26.23
N ARG A 53 -8.51 -12.02 -26.17
CA ARG A 53 -9.79 -11.61 -25.57
C ARG A 53 -9.89 -12.16 -24.16
N GLY A 54 -10.41 -11.36 -23.25
CA GLY A 54 -10.46 -11.70 -21.83
C GLY A 54 -11.57 -12.68 -21.50
N ASP A 55 -11.28 -13.60 -20.59
CA ASP A 55 -12.23 -14.58 -20.07
C ASP A 55 -12.65 -14.28 -18.62
N ALA A 56 -13.40 -15.20 -18.00
CA ALA A 56 -13.79 -15.07 -16.59
C ALA A 56 -12.59 -15.12 -15.62
N GLY A 57 -11.51 -15.79 -16.01
CA GLY A 57 -10.25 -15.80 -15.27
C GLY A 57 -9.60 -14.44 -15.22
N ASP A 58 -9.58 -13.72 -16.33
CA ASP A 58 -9.06 -12.34 -16.36
C ASP A 58 -9.85 -11.41 -15.43
N ALA A 59 -11.19 -11.54 -15.43
CA ALA A 59 -12.03 -10.76 -14.52
C ALA A 59 -11.76 -11.08 -13.04
N LEU A 60 -11.61 -12.36 -12.68
CA LEU A 60 -11.29 -12.78 -11.31
C LEU A 60 -9.89 -12.35 -10.89
N ALA A 61 -8.91 -12.45 -11.79
CA ALA A 61 -7.56 -11.99 -11.54
C ALA A 61 -7.51 -10.48 -11.31
N ALA A 62 -8.20 -9.69 -12.14
CA ALA A 62 -8.29 -8.24 -11.96
C ALA A 62 -8.88 -7.87 -10.59
N ILE A 63 -9.93 -8.56 -10.13
CA ILE A 63 -10.52 -8.37 -8.80
C ILE A 63 -9.49 -8.71 -7.71
N ALA A 64 -8.87 -9.88 -7.78
CA ALA A 64 -7.91 -10.35 -6.77
C ALA A 64 -6.69 -9.43 -6.66
N VAL A 65 -6.14 -9.00 -7.79
CA VAL A 65 -4.97 -8.09 -7.83
C VAL A 65 -5.33 -6.71 -7.30
N ARG A 66 -6.51 -6.16 -7.65
CA ARG A 66 -6.96 -4.87 -7.11
C ARG A 66 -7.16 -4.91 -5.60
N GLU A 67 -7.73 -6.00 -5.08
CA GLU A 67 -7.87 -6.19 -3.64
C GLU A 67 -6.51 -6.33 -2.94
N ALA A 68 -5.54 -7.02 -3.55
CA ALA A 68 -4.18 -7.09 -3.03
C ALA A 68 -3.51 -5.70 -3.00
N MET A 69 -3.65 -4.91 -4.06
CA MET A 69 -3.17 -3.52 -4.11
C MET A 69 -3.81 -2.66 -3.03
N HIS A 70 -5.14 -2.76 -2.87
CA HIS A 70 -5.88 -2.03 -1.86
C HIS A 70 -5.36 -2.35 -0.45
N ARG A 71 -5.21 -3.64 -0.10
CA ARG A 71 -4.64 -4.04 1.19
C ARG A 71 -3.23 -3.50 1.39
N GLN A 72 -2.37 -3.60 0.37
CA GLN A 72 -1.00 -3.10 0.46
C GLN A 72 -0.93 -1.58 0.67
N ILE A 73 -1.82 -0.83 0.03
CA ILE A 73 -1.93 0.63 0.21
C ILE A 73 -2.39 0.95 1.63
N GLU A 74 -3.44 0.29 2.13
CA GLU A 74 -3.96 0.51 3.48
C GLU A 74 -2.94 0.12 4.56
N ASP A 75 -2.21 -0.98 4.39
CA ASP A 75 -1.16 -1.43 5.32
C ASP A 75 -0.01 -0.41 5.45
N GLN A 76 0.28 0.34 4.37
CA GLN A 76 1.32 1.38 4.35
C GLN A 76 0.81 2.77 4.72
N ARG A 77 -0.51 2.97 4.83
CA ARG A 77 -1.09 4.30 4.95
C ARG A 77 -0.60 5.04 6.18
N GLY A 78 -0.57 4.36 7.33
CA GLY A 78 -0.06 4.96 8.57
C GLY A 78 1.45 5.21 8.57
N SER A 79 2.26 4.38 7.90
CA SER A 79 3.70 4.64 7.78
C SER A 79 3.99 5.84 6.89
N ARG A 80 3.18 6.08 5.84
CA ARG A 80 3.28 7.30 5.01
C ARG A 80 2.86 8.55 5.76
N VAL A 81 1.84 8.48 6.62
CA VAL A 81 1.49 9.59 7.52
C VAL A 81 2.65 9.93 8.45
N ARG A 82 3.27 8.91 9.07
CA ARG A 82 4.45 9.09 9.92
C ARG A 82 5.58 9.81 9.16
N GLU A 83 5.95 9.26 8.00
CA GLU A 83 7.03 9.79 7.15
C GLU A 83 6.78 11.25 6.79
N ALA A 84 5.55 11.60 6.39
CA ALA A 84 5.19 12.98 6.06
C ALA A 84 5.36 13.94 7.25
N VAL A 85 4.86 13.57 8.43
CA VAL A 85 4.96 14.39 9.65
C VAL A 85 6.41 14.53 10.13
N GLU A 86 7.21 13.45 10.06
CA GLU A 86 8.63 13.48 10.38
C GLU A 86 9.44 14.36 9.42
N LEU A 87 9.00 14.49 8.16
CA LEU A 87 9.56 15.39 7.15
C LEU A 87 9.01 16.82 7.22
N GLY A 88 8.18 17.13 8.22
CA GLY A 88 7.70 18.49 8.51
C GLY A 88 6.38 18.88 7.84
N ALA A 89 5.64 17.94 7.25
CA ALA A 89 4.28 18.22 6.80
C ALA A 89 3.37 18.51 8.00
N SER A 90 2.51 19.52 7.86
CA SER A 90 1.44 19.80 8.82
C SER A 90 0.35 18.72 8.77
N TRP A 91 -0.42 18.58 9.85
CA TRP A 91 -1.56 17.67 9.88
C TRP A 91 -2.64 18.06 8.87
N ASN A 92 -2.83 19.36 8.62
CA ASN A 92 -3.73 19.84 7.57
C ASN A 92 -3.28 19.40 6.16
N GLU A 93 -1.99 19.47 5.85
CA GLU A 93 -1.46 18.99 4.55
C GLU A 93 -1.63 17.48 4.41
N VAL A 94 -1.36 16.72 5.47
CA VAL A 94 -1.57 15.27 5.49
C VAL A 94 -3.05 14.93 5.29
N ALA A 95 -3.95 15.58 6.01
CA ALA A 95 -5.39 15.38 5.90
C ALA A 95 -5.90 15.71 4.49
N ALA A 96 -5.43 16.82 3.91
CA ALA A 96 -5.77 17.23 2.55
C ALA A 96 -5.28 16.21 1.50
N ALA A 97 -4.04 15.73 1.64
CA ALA A 97 -3.47 14.72 0.73
C ALA A 97 -4.22 13.38 0.78
N LEU A 98 -4.74 13.02 1.95
CA LEU A 98 -5.54 11.81 2.16
C LEU A 98 -7.03 11.99 1.83
N GLY A 99 -7.51 13.23 1.67
CA GLY A 99 -8.93 13.53 1.50
C GLY A 99 -9.78 13.21 2.73
N VAL A 100 -9.22 13.37 3.95
CA VAL A 100 -9.90 13.08 5.23
C VAL A 100 -9.77 14.25 6.20
N THR A 101 -10.31 14.14 7.41
CA THR A 101 -10.09 15.15 8.46
C THR A 101 -8.74 14.96 9.14
N THR A 102 -8.24 16.00 9.81
CA THR A 102 -7.02 15.93 10.63
C THR A 102 -7.13 14.87 11.74
N ASP A 103 -8.30 14.71 12.35
CA ASP A 103 -8.51 13.69 13.37
C ASP A 103 -8.48 12.27 12.80
N ASP A 104 -9.02 12.06 11.59
CA ASP A 104 -8.90 10.79 10.88
C ASP A 104 -7.43 10.48 10.53
N ALA A 105 -6.68 11.47 10.07
CA ALA A 105 -5.25 11.32 9.78
C ALA A 105 -4.45 10.92 11.04
N ARG A 106 -4.74 11.54 12.19
CA ARG A 106 -4.14 11.16 13.48
C ARG A 106 -4.56 9.76 13.90
N ALA A 107 -5.83 9.40 13.73
CA ALA A 107 -6.34 8.06 14.04
C ALA A 107 -5.64 6.98 13.20
N LEU A 108 -5.38 7.25 11.92
CA LEU A 108 -4.60 6.35 11.05
C LEU A 108 -3.18 6.12 11.59
N LEU A 109 -2.48 7.19 12.01
CA LEU A 109 -1.14 7.05 12.59
C LEU A 109 -1.17 6.24 13.90
N ARG A 110 -2.14 6.50 14.79
CA ARG A 110 -2.30 5.75 16.04
C ARG A 110 -2.54 4.27 15.79
N ALA A 111 -3.49 3.93 14.91
CA ALA A 111 -3.82 2.55 14.58
C ALA A 111 -2.62 1.78 14.01
N TRP A 112 -1.83 2.43 13.15
CA TRP A 112 -0.61 1.86 12.63
C TRP A 112 0.45 1.65 13.71
N ALA A 113 0.69 2.66 14.57
CA ALA A 113 1.67 2.57 15.66
C ALA A 113 1.33 1.43 16.62
N GLU A 114 0.05 1.27 16.98
CA GLU A 114 -0.43 0.15 17.78
C GLU A 114 -0.22 -1.20 17.09
N GLY A 115 -0.46 -1.26 15.78
CA GLY A 115 -0.19 -2.44 14.95
C GLY A 115 1.27 -2.86 15.00
N GLN A 116 2.18 -1.91 14.81
CA GLN A 116 3.62 -2.15 14.87
C GLN A 116 4.08 -2.53 16.28
N HIS A 117 3.52 -1.93 17.32
CA HIS A 117 3.86 -2.29 18.69
C HIS A 117 3.32 -3.69 19.08
N ARG A 118 2.15 -4.08 18.56
CA ARG A 118 1.66 -5.46 18.68
C ARG A 118 2.57 -6.45 17.95
N LEU A 119 3.10 -6.10 16.78
CA LEU A 119 4.05 -6.92 16.05
C LEU A 119 5.35 -7.13 16.85
N TYR A 120 5.93 -6.04 17.36
CA TYR A 120 7.12 -6.07 18.21
C TYR A 120 6.95 -7.01 19.40
N ARG A 121 5.85 -6.86 20.15
CA ARG A 121 5.58 -7.72 21.32
C ARG A 121 5.44 -9.20 20.97
N ARG A 122 5.01 -9.54 19.75
CA ARG A 122 4.92 -10.94 19.28
C ARG A 122 6.25 -11.48 18.78
N ASP A 123 7.10 -10.61 18.25
CA ASP A 123 8.34 -11.02 17.57
C ASP A 123 9.57 -10.99 18.48
N VAL A 124 9.53 -10.23 19.58
CA VAL A 124 10.63 -10.11 20.55
C VAL A 124 11.11 -11.45 21.14
N GLU A 125 10.21 -12.43 21.25
CA GLU A 125 10.57 -13.78 21.69
C GLU A 125 11.20 -14.63 20.57
N ARG A 126 10.87 -14.34 19.31
CA ARG A 126 11.29 -15.10 18.12
C ARG A 126 12.60 -14.59 17.53
N ALA A 127 12.82 -13.28 17.56
CA ALA A 127 13.99 -12.61 17.00
C ALA A 127 14.49 -11.53 17.98
N PRO A 128 15.10 -11.92 19.11
CA PRO A 128 15.43 -11.00 20.21
C PRO A 128 16.42 -9.90 19.80
N ASP A 129 17.29 -10.19 18.82
CA ASP A 129 18.27 -9.21 18.36
C ASP A 129 17.64 -8.12 17.48
N HIS A 130 16.62 -8.47 16.68
CA HIS A 130 16.05 -7.60 15.64
C HIS A 130 14.53 -7.87 15.49
N PRO A 131 13.71 -7.61 16.53
CA PRO A 131 12.28 -7.83 16.45
C PRO A 131 11.64 -6.88 15.42
N LEU A 132 10.67 -7.39 14.67
CA LEU A 132 9.89 -6.59 13.73
C LEU A 132 8.92 -5.66 14.46
N GLY A 133 8.71 -4.45 13.95
CA GLY A 133 7.75 -3.48 14.49
C GLY A 133 8.40 -2.36 15.31
N LEU A 134 7.60 -1.65 16.10
CA LEU A 134 8.07 -0.56 16.95
C LEU A 134 8.30 -1.02 18.38
N ASP A 135 9.51 -0.80 18.88
CA ASP A 135 9.82 -0.96 20.29
C ASP A 135 9.01 0.05 21.15
N PRO A 136 9.00 -0.08 22.49
CA PRO A 136 8.22 0.81 23.36
C PRO A 136 8.56 2.29 23.20
N ASP A 137 9.84 2.65 23.04
CA ASP A 137 10.28 4.04 22.95
C ASP A 137 9.90 4.64 21.60
N GLN A 138 10.09 3.88 20.53
CA GLN A 138 9.65 4.24 19.17
C GLN A 138 8.13 4.40 19.09
N TYR A 139 7.37 3.50 19.73
CA TYR A 139 5.92 3.60 19.80
C TYR A 139 5.46 4.89 20.49
N LEU A 140 6.04 5.20 21.65
CA LEU A 140 5.74 6.44 22.38
C LEU A 140 6.13 7.69 21.58
N ALA A 141 7.27 7.66 20.88
CA ALA A 141 7.70 8.75 20.01
C ALA A 141 6.70 9.01 18.88
N VAL A 142 6.17 7.95 18.25
CA VAL A 142 5.14 8.09 17.21
C VAL A 142 3.82 8.62 17.79
N LEU A 143 3.40 8.15 18.97
CA LEU A 143 2.19 8.69 19.61
C LEU A 143 2.33 10.18 19.93
N ALA A 144 3.51 10.63 20.35
CA ALA A 144 3.76 12.04 20.60
C ALA A 144 3.57 12.92 19.34
N LEU A 145 3.81 12.37 18.14
CA LEU A 145 3.53 13.10 16.89
C LEU A 145 2.03 13.43 16.74
N THR A 146 1.15 12.53 17.21
CA THR A 146 -0.32 12.68 17.06
C THR A 146 -0.89 13.80 17.91
N GLU A 147 -0.16 14.22 18.95
CA GLU A 147 -0.54 15.30 19.85
C GLU A 147 0.00 16.66 19.41
N ARG A 148 0.89 16.71 18.40
CA ARG A 148 1.45 17.97 17.91
C ARG A 148 0.41 18.82 17.20
N GLY A 149 0.40 20.10 17.51
CA GLY A 149 -0.31 21.13 16.75
C GLY A 149 0.40 21.45 15.44
N ASP A 150 -0.32 22.03 14.49
CA ASP A 150 0.27 22.51 13.23
C ASP A 150 1.24 23.68 13.47
N ASP A 151 0.95 24.52 14.46
CA ASP A 151 1.76 25.69 14.81
C ASP A 151 3.10 25.31 15.48
N GLU A 152 3.17 24.14 16.10
CA GLU A 152 4.38 23.63 16.78
C GLU A 152 5.46 23.17 15.78
N GLN A 153 5.11 23.00 14.50
CA GLN A 153 6.05 22.61 13.43
C GLN A 153 6.84 23.80 12.87
N ALA A 154 6.30 25.03 12.99
CA ALA A 154 6.93 26.23 12.43
C ALA A 154 8.24 26.63 13.15
N GLU A 155 8.43 26.21 14.40
CA GLU A 155 9.62 26.55 15.19
C GLU A 155 10.86 25.68 14.87
N GLY A 156 10.69 24.59 14.11
CA GLY A 156 11.75 23.62 13.82
C GLY A 156 12.47 23.81 12.48
N ALA A 157 11.88 24.51 11.51
CA ALA A 157 12.39 24.64 10.13
C ALA A 157 13.45 25.74 9.94
N GLY A 158 14.00 26.27 11.04
CA GLY A 158 15.06 27.27 11.04
C GLY A 158 16.42 26.70 11.46
N ARG A 159 16.96 25.70 10.75
CA ARG A 159 18.40 25.35 10.78
C ARG A 159 18.89 24.84 9.45
#